data_AF-A0AA86T8A7-F1
#
_entry.id   AF-A0AA86T8A7-F1
#
_cell.length_a   1.000
_cell.length_b   1.000
_cell.length_c   1.000
_cell.angle_alpha   90.00
_cell.angle_beta   90.00
_cell.angle_gamma   90.00
#
_symmetry.space_group_name_H-M   'P 1'
#
loop_
_entity.id
_entity.type
_entity.pdbx_description
1 polymer ?
#
loop_
_entity_poly.entity_id
_entity_poly.type
_entity_poly.pdbx_seq_one_letter_code
_entity_poly.pdbx_strand_id
1 'polypeptide(L)' 'MIERLARTRGRTKSEVVREAIGVLAKQTEGRDKADRPYETIRDLIGIVRGGPPDLSIQTGKAFRRLVAVKRQGA' A
#
# COMPACT_ATOMS: atom_id res chain seq x y z
N MET A 1 21.46 -5.12 -28.69
CA MET A 1 20.92 -6.27 -27.91
C MET A 1 19.49 -6.63 -28.29
N ILE A 2 18.52 -5.72 -28.11
CA ILE A 2 17.08 -5.97 -28.42
C ILE A 2 16.85 -6.34 -29.89
N GLU A 3 17.57 -5.72 -30.83
CA GLU A 3 17.45 -6.02 -32.26
C GLU A 3 17.82 -7.45 -32.62
N ARG A 4 18.88 -7.98 -32.00
CA ARG A 4 19.30 -9.37 -32.19
C ARG A 4 18.23 -10.32 -31.64
N LEU A 5 17.68 -10.02 -30.47
CA LEU A 5 16.62 -10.82 -29.85
C LEU A 5 15.34 -10.81 -30.69
N ALA A 6 14.97 -9.65 -31.23
CA ALA A 6 13.86 -9.48 -32.16
C ALA A 6 14.04 -10.34 -33.42
N ARG A 7 15.23 -10.27 -34.05
CA ARG A 7 15.58 -11.10 -35.22
C ARG A 7 15.55 -12.60 -34.90
N THR A 8 16.17 -13.04 -33.81
CA THR A 8 16.20 -14.46 -33.42
C THR A 8 14.81 -15.01 -33.12
N ARG A 9 13.90 -14.18 -32.59
CA ARG A 9 12.52 -14.60 -32.27
C ARG A 9 11.51 -14.34 -33.39
N GLY A 10 11.94 -13.79 -34.54
CA GLY A 10 11.03 -13.40 -35.63
C GLY A 10 9.98 -12.36 -35.21
N ARG A 11 10.28 -11.52 -34.22
CA ARG A 11 9.38 -10.50 -33.66
C ARG A 11 9.90 -9.11 -33.92
N THR A 12 9.03 -8.11 -33.83
CA THR A 12 9.43 -6.70 -33.86
C THR A 12 10.10 -6.29 -32.55
N LYS A 13 10.92 -5.22 -32.59
CA LYS A 13 11.54 -4.67 -31.37
C LYS A 13 10.49 -4.28 -30.33
N SER A 14 9.38 -3.70 -30.76
CA SER A 14 8.30 -3.26 -29.88
C SER A 14 7.58 -4.44 -29.21
N GLU A 15 7.40 -5.56 -29.90
CA GLU A 15 6.83 -6.76 -29.28
C GLU A 15 7.75 -7.33 -28.20
N VAL A 16 9.06 -7.38 -28.46
CA VAL A 16 10.04 -7.84 -27.47
C VAL A 16 10.04 -6.94 -26.24
N VAL A 17 9.95 -5.61 -26.42
CA VAL A 17 9.87 -4.65 -25.30
C VAL A 17 8.57 -4.80 -24.52
N ARG A 18 7.42 -4.92 -25.21
CA ARG A 18 6.12 -5.13 -24.56
C ARG A 18 6.07 -6.43 -23.76
N GLU A 19 6.64 -7.50 -24.30
CA GLU A 19 6.78 -8.79 -23.61
C GLU A 19 7.62 -8.64 -22.33
N ALA A 20 8.77 -7.97 -22.41
CA ALA A 20 9.63 -7.74 -21.25
C ALA A 20 8.93 -6.90 -20.17
N ILE A 21 8.24 -5.82 -20.55
CA ILE A 21 7.45 -4.99 -19.63
C ILE A 21 6.34 -5.82 -18.99
N GLY A 22 5.63 -6.66 -19.75
CA GLY A 22 4.58 -7.51 -19.22
C GLY A 22 5.10 -8.55 -18.20
N VAL A 23 6.29 -9.10 -18.43
CA VAL A 23 6.96 -9.99 -17.47
C VAL A 23 7.33 -9.24 -16.20
N LEU A 24 7.89 -8.04 -16.32
CA LEU A 24 8.23 -7.20 -15.18
C LEU A 24 6.99 -6.81 -14.36
N ALA A 25 5.91 -6.38 -15.03
CA ALA A 25 4.66 -6.01 -14.40
C ALA A 25 4.07 -7.15 -13.55
N LYS A 26 4.06 -8.39 -14.08
CA LYS A 26 3.60 -9.57 -13.35
C LYS A 26 4.47 -9.88 -12.12
N GLN A 27 5.78 -9.65 -12.21
CA GLN A 27 6.68 -9.83 -11.06
C GLN A 27 6.46 -8.76 -9.98
N THR A 28 6.13 -7.52 -10.38
CA THR A 28 5.81 -6.44 -9.44
C THR A 28 4.42 -6.54 -8.83
N GLU A 29 3.39 -7.03 -9.55
CA GLU A 29 2.03 -7.18 -9.02
C GLU A 29 1.96 -8.06 -7.76
N GLY A 30 2.82 -9.09 -7.67
CA GLY A 30 2.92 -9.94 -6.47
C GLY A 30 3.63 -9.26 -5.30
N ARG A 31 4.61 -8.38 -5.56
CA ARG A 31 5.32 -7.60 -4.54
C ARG A 31 4.49 -6.42 -4.02
N ASP A 32 3.88 -5.66 -4.91
CA ASP A 32 3.10 -4.46 -4.56
C ASP A 32 1.85 -4.78 -3.73
N LYS A 33 1.34 -6.01 -3.81
CA LYS A 33 0.27 -6.48 -2.90
C LYS A 33 0.80 -6.81 -1.50
N ALA A 34 2.01 -7.35 -1.38
CA ALA A 34 2.60 -7.66 -0.08
C ALA A 34 3.14 -6.42 0.64
N ASP A 35 3.60 -5.40 -0.10
CA ASP A 35 4.24 -4.19 0.44
C ASP A 35 3.26 -3.08 0.84
N ARG A 36 1.97 -3.22 0.57
CA ARG A 36 0.97 -2.24 1.02
C ARG A 36 0.72 -2.43 2.51
N PRO A 37 0.95 -1.41 3.36
CA PRO A 37 0.71 -1.53 4.80
C PRO A 37 -0.69 -2.02 5.15
N TYR A 38 -1.69 -1.65 4.35
CA TYR A 38 -3.07 -2.14 4.48
C TYR A 38 -3.17 -3.66 4.31
N GLU A 39 -2.55 -4.23 3.28
CA GLU A 39 -2.65 -5.66 2.98
C GLU A 39 -1.96 -6.50 4.08
N THR A 40 -0.86 -6.01 4.64
CA THR A 40 -0.16 -6.66 5.77
C THR A 40 -1.01 -6.77 7.02
N ILE A 41 -1.82 -5.75 7.32
CA ILE A 41 -2.63 -5.70 8.55
C ILE A 41 -4.10 -6.05 8.31
N ARG A 42 -4.52 -6.25 7.06
CA ARG A 42 -5.93 -6.45 6.68
C ARG A 42 -6.57 -7.56 7.50
N ASP A 43 -5.86 -8.68 7.64
CA ASP A 43 -6.38 -9.86 8.34
C ASP A 43 -6.44 -9.65 9.87
N LEU A 44 -5.81 -8.58 10.38
CA LEU A 44 -5.92 -8.12 11.77
C LEU A 44 -7.07 -7.11 11.98
N ILE A 45 -7.58 -6.49 10.91
CA ILE A 45 -8.72 -5.57 10.98
C ILE A 45 -9.97 -6.39 11.32
N GLY A 46 -10.60 -6.08 12.46
CA GLY A 46 -11.80 -6.78 12.93
C GLY A 46 -11.53 -8.03 13.78
N ILE A 47 -10.27 -8.43 14.00
CA ILE A 47 -9.92 -9.44 15.03
C ILE A 47 -10.40 -8.99 16.42
N VAL A 48 -10.38 -7.69 16.67
CA VAL A 48 -10.94 -7.12 17.89
C VAL A 48 -12.44 -6.94 17.67
N ARG A 49 -13.26 -7.71 18.38
CA ARG A 49 -14.69 -7.37 18.56
C ARG A 49 -14.69 -6.00 19.23
N GLY A 50 -15.15 -4.98 18.51
CA GLY A 50 -14.84 -3.57 18.74
C GLY A 50 -14.98 -3.06 20.19
N GLY A 51 -14.34 -1.92 20.46
CA GLY A 51 -14.58 -1.15 21.67
C GLY A 51 -15.92 -0.41 21.61
N PRO A 52 -16.32 0.29 22.70
CA PRO A 52 -17.56 1.05 22.74
C PRO A 52 -17.74 1.96 21.50
N PRO A 53 -18.95 2.00 20.89
CA PRO A 53 -19.18 2.75 19.66
C PRO A 53 -19.05 4.27 19.85
N ASP A 54 -19.03 4.74 21.09
CA ASP A 54 -18.91 6.13 21.50
C ASP A 54 -17.46 6.58 21.75
N LEU A 55 -16.46 5.71 21.54
CA LEU A 55 -15.05 6.03 21.75
C LEU A 55 -14.57 7.25 20.96
N SER A 56 -15.17 7.53 19.79
CA SER A 56 -14.85 8.71 18.98
C SER A 56 -15.70 9.96 19.32
N ILE A 57 -16.83 9.80 20.02
CA ILE A 57 -17.80 10.88 20.27
C ILE A 57 -17.20 11.98 21.16
N GLN A 58 -16.32 11.60 22.09
CA GLN A 58 -15.71 12.55 23.02
C GLN A 58 -14.29 12.98 22.64
N THR A 59 -13.80 12.59 21.46
CA THR A 59 -12.42 12.89 21.02
C THR A 59 -12.09 14.38 21.10
N GLY A 60 -13.00 15.26 20.67
CA GLY A 60 -12.80 16.72 20.75
C GLY A 60 -12.69 17.25 22.18
N LYS A 61 -13.47 16.68 23.12
CA LYS A 61 -13.42 17.04 24.54
C LYS A 61 -12.15 16.53 25.21
N ALA A 62 -11.76 15.29 24.90
CA ALA A 62 -10.50 14.69 25.39
C ALA A 62 -9.28 15.45 24.86
N PHE A 63 -9.26 15.76 23.55
CA PHE A 63 -8.20 16.54 22.92
C PHE A 63 -8.08 17.94 23.51
N ARG A 64 -9.21 18.64 23.72
CA ARG A 64 -9.20 19.97 24.35
C ARG A 64 -8.60 19.93 25.76
N ARG A 65 -8.93 18.90 26.56
CA ARG A 65 -8.33 18.71 27.90
C ARG A 65 -6.81 18.50 27.82
N LEU A 66 -6.34 17.65 26.91
CA LEU A 66 -4.90 17.41 26.71
C LEU A 66 -4.16 18.70 26.34
N VAL A 67 -4.72 19.50 25.44
CA VAL A 67 -4.13 20.79 25.06
C VAL A 67 -4.15 21.79 26.22
N ALA A 68 -5.24 21.84 27.01
CA ALA A 68 -5.32 22.71 28.17
C ALA A 68 -4.30 22.35 29.25
N VAL A 69 -4.14 21.06 29.57
CA VAL A 69 -3.10 20.56 30.51
C VAL A 69 -1.71 20.94 30.01
N LYS A 70 -1.42 20.74 28.72
CA LYS A 70 -0.14 21.13 28.13
C LYS A 70 0.14 22.62 28.20
N ARG A 71 -0.89 23.47 28.10
CA ARG A 71 -0.76 24.94 28.22
C ARG A 71 -0.61 25.43 29.66
N GLN A 72 -1.01 24.64 30.64
CA GLN A 72 -0.89 24.98 32.07
C GLN A 72 0.43 24.48 32.69
N GLY A 73 1.12 23.56 32.03
CA GLY A 73 2.46 23.08 32.39
C GLY A 73 3.60 23.73 31.60
N ALA A 74 3.37 24.90 30.99
CA ALA A 74 4.34 25.69 30.24
C ALA A 74 4.43 27.10 30.83
#